data_AF-W7W0N6-F1
#
_entry.id   AF-W7W0N6-F1
#
_cell.length_a   1.000
_cell.length_b   1.000
_cell.length_c   1.000
_cell.angle_alpha   90.00
_cell.angle_beta   90.00
_cell.angle_gamma   90.00
#
_symmetry.space_group_name_H-M   'P 1'
#
loop_
_entity.id
_entity.type
_entity.pdbx_description
1 polymer ?
#
loop_
_entity_poly.entity_id
_entity_poly.type
_entity_poly.pdbx_seq_one_letter_code
_entity_poly.pdbx_strand_id
1 'polypeptide(L)'
;MADWDVRFFGDAPLERDRADIEAAMVRYMELQRLQGEPWSRVSRHMLGLWNGMSGARRWRQVWSDHRLKNEPPEVVSALARRRPTVDEVAAAA
;
A
#
# COMPACT_ATOMS: atom_id res chain seq x y z
N MET A 1 6.45 15.37 5.99
CA MET A 1 6.06 15.01 7.37
C MET A 1 6.48 13.57 7.66
N ALA A 2 7.74 13.20 7.44
CA ALA A 2 8.30 11.91 7.90
C ALA A 2 9.42 12.14 8.93
N ASP A 3 9.81 13.39 9.09
CA ASP A 3 10.90 13.96 9.87
C ASP A 3 10.38 14.61 11.18
N TRP A 4 9.08 14.47 11.48
CA TRP A 4 8.46 15.17 12.60
C TRP A 4 9.06 14.73 13.95
N ASP A 5 9.17 13.43 14.17
CA ASP A 5 9.69 12.86 15.41
C ASP A 5 11.13 13.36 15.69
N VAL A 6 11.97 13.35 14.65
CA VAL A 6 13.33 13.90 14.72
C VAL A 6 13.33 15.39 15.01
N ARG A 7 12.48 16.16 14.32
CA ARG A 7 12.50 17.63 14.37
C ARG A 7 11.92 18.22 15.64
N PHE A 8 10.95 17.54 16.25
CA PHE A 8 10.17 18.11 17.37
C PHE A 8 10.36 17.35 18.68
N PHE A 9 10.66 16.05 18.64
CA PHE A 9 10.85 15.23 19.83
C PHE A 9 12.31 14.82 20.06
N GLY A 10 13.21 15.10 19.10
CA GLY A 10 14.63 14.74 19.21
C GLY A 10 14.89 13.24 19.07
N ASP A 11 13.90 12.50 18.55
CA ASP A 11 14.01 11.07 18.33
C ASP A 11 15.02 10.75 17.22
N ALA A 12 15.56 9.52 17.26
CA ALA A 12 16.38 9.02 16.18
C ALA A 12 15.58 8.92 14.87
N PRO A 13 16.21 9.13 13.70
CA PRO A 13 15.55 8.93 12.41
C PRO A 13 14.94 7.54 12.32
N LEU A 14 13.66 7.47 11.93
CA LEU A 14 13.04 6.20 11.64
C LEU A 14 13.66 5.63 10.36
N GLU A 15 14.46 4.57 10.48
CA GLU A 15 15.01 3.82 9.34
C GLU A 15 13.93 2.93 8.69
N ARG A 16 12.83 3.55 8.27
CA ARG A 16 11.78 2.88 7.48
C ARG A 16 11.39 3.73 6.31
N ASP A 17 11.44 3.14 5.13
CA ASP A 17 10.88 3.75 3.96
C ASP A 17 9.38 3.40 3.80
N ARG A 18 8.75 3.92 2.74
CA ARG A 18 7.33 3.65 2.46
C ARG A 18 7.06 2.19 2.13
N ALA A 19 8.02 1.49 1.52
CA ALA A 19 7.89 0.08 1.19
C ALA A 19 7.92 -0.77 2.46
N ASP A 20 8.73 -0.41 3.46
CA ASP A 20 8.73 -1.05 4.78
C ASP A 20 7.38 -0.87 5.49
N ILE A 21 6.81 0.34 5.44
CA ILE A 21 5.48 0.62 5.99
C ILE A 21 4.41 -0.20 5.25
N GLU A 22 4.47 -0.27 3.93
CA GLU A 22 3.55 -1.10 3.14
C GLU A 22 3.66 -2.57 3.52
N ALA A 23 4.87 -3.12 3.64
CA ALA A 23 5.10 -4.51 4.03
C ALA A 23 4.57 -4.81 5.44
N ALA A 24 4.77 -3.90 6.40
CA ALA A 24 4.21 -4.01 7.74
C ALA A 24 2.67 -4.02 7.72
N MET A 25 2.06 -3.15 6.90
CA MET A 25 0.61 -3.10 6.72
C MET A 25 0.05 -4.36 6.05
N VAL A 26 0.76 -4.92 5.07
CA VAL A 26 0.39 -6.21 4.42
C VAL A 26 0.39 -7.34 5.43
N ARG A 27 1.45 -7.44 6.26
CA ARG A 27 1.52 -8.44 7.33
C ARG A 27 0.38 -8.26 8.34
N TYR A 28 0.11 -7.02 8.74
CA TYR A 28 -1.01 -6.71 9.63
C TYR A 28 -2.35 -7.12 9.02
N MET A 29 -2.58 -6.85 7.74
CA MET A 29 -3.79 -7.28 7.03
C MET A 29 -3.96 -8.80 7.01
N GLU A 30 -2.88 -9.56 6.85
CA GLU A 30 -2.97 -11.03 6.90
C GLU A 30 -3.37 -11.52 8.30
N LEU A 31 -2.82 -10.93 9.36
CA LEU A 31 -3.23 -11.22 10.73
C LEU A 31 -4.71 -10.88 10.99
N GLN A 32 -5.17 -9.73 10.50
CA GLN A 32 -6.58 -9.33 10.62
C GLN A 32 -7.51 -10.28 9.85
N ARG A 33 -7.07 -10.77 8.68
CA ARG A 33 -7.83 -11.72 7.87
C ARG A 33 -8.05 -13.05 8.60
N LEU A 34 -7.06 -13.53 9.35
CA LEU A 34 -7.18 -14.71 10.21
C LEU A 34 -8.23 -14.51 11.34
N GLN A 35 -8.51 -13.27 11.71
CA GLN A 35 -9.57 -12.91 12.68
C GLN A 35 -10.93 -12.64 12.02
N GLY A 36 -11.07 -12.91 10.72
CA GLY A 36 -12.31 -12.71 9.97
C GLY A 36 -12.54 -11.26 9.49
N GLU A 37 -11.55 -10.38 9.62
CA GLU A 37 -11.65 -8.99 9.16
C GLU A 37 -11.16 -8.86 7.70
N PRO A 38 -12.00 -8.40 6.77
CA PRO A 38 -11.60 -8.10 5.40
C PRO A 38 -10.46 -7.07 5.34
N TRP A 39 -9.40 -7.39 4.59
CA TRP A 39 -8.25 -6.48 4.44
C TRP A 39 -8.63 -5.13 3.84
N SER A 40 -9.70 -5.05 3.05
CA SER A 40 -10.15 -3.81 2.41
C SER A 40 -10.59 -2.72 3.42
N ARG A 41 -11.02 -3.11 4.63
CA ARG A 41 -11.30 -2.15 5.71
C ARG A 41 -10.03 -1.54 6.29
N VAL A 42 -8.93 -2.30 6.29
CA VAL A 42 -7.62 -1.85 6.75
C VAL A 42 -6.91 -1.04 5.65
N SER A 43 -6.89 -1.52 4.41
CA SER A 43 -6.14 -0.91 3.30
C SER A 43 -6.57 0.53 2.99
N ARG A 44 -7.85 0.87 3.21
CA ARG A 44 -8.37 2.23 3.00
C ARG A 44 -7.60 3.29 3.79
N HIS A 45 -7.01 2.91 4.93
CA HIS A 45 -6.24 3.80 5.80
C HIS A 45 -4.83 4.08 5.27
N MET A 46 -4.31 3.24 4.37
CA MET A 46 -2.99 3.43 3.78
C MET A 46 -3.03 4.03 2.37
N LEU A 47 -4.21 4.41 1.84
CA LEU A 47 -4.33 4.91 0.46
C LEU A 47 -3.49 6.16 0.16
N GLY A 48 -3.10 6.92 1.20
CA GLY A 48 -2.24 8.09 1.08
C GLY A 48 -0.73 7.81 1.14
N LEU A 49 -0.30 6.56 1.37
CA LEU A 49 1.10 6.21 1.66
C LEU A 49 2.07 6.68 0.57
N TRP A 50 1.67 6.53 -0.69
CA TRP A 50 2.48 6.88 -1.86
C TRP A 50 2.13 8.24 -2.48
N ASN A 51 1.42 9.12 -1.77
CA ASN A 51 1.03 10.42 -2.32
C ASN A 51 2.23 11.23 -2.82
N GLY A 52 2.07 11.87 -3.98
CA GLY A 52 3.12 12.65 -4.65
C GLY A 52 4.16 11.83 -5.42
N MET A 53 4.09 10.49 -5.40
CA MET A 53 5.04 9.63 -6.10
C MET A 53 4.56 9.23 -7.50
N SER A 54 5.49 8.98 -8.42
CA SER A 54 5.18 8.36 -9.71
C SER A 54 4.53 6.98 -9.50
N GLY A 55 3.39 6.72 -10.14
CA GLY A 55 2.67 5.45 -9.99
C GLY A 55 1.67 5.41 -8.82
N ALA A 56 1.60 6.46 -7.97
CA ALA A 56 0.69 6.52 -6.82
C ALA A 56 -0.80 6.34 -7.19
N ARG A 57 -1.20 6.85 -8.37
CA ARG A 57 -2.57 6.68 -8.89
C ARG A 57 -2.89 5.20 -9.11
N ARG A 58 -2.02 4.48 -9.82
CA ARG A 58 -2.19 3.05 -10.09
C ARG A 58 -2.16 2.23 -8.81
N TRP A 59 -1.22 2.53 -7.92
CA TRP A 59 -1.15 1.89 -6.61
C TRP A 59 -2.48 2.02 -5.86
N ARG A 60 -3.07 3.24 -5.82
CA ARG A 60 -4.41 3.47 -5.25
C ARG A 60 -5.52 2.69 -5.97
N GLN A 61 -5.48 2.63 -7.30
CA GLN A 61 -6.46 1.85 -8.09
C GLN A 61 -6.44 0.37 -7.71
N VAL A 62 -5.27 -0.27 -7.66
CA VAL A 62 -5.14 -1.68 -7.27
C VAL A 62 -5.68 -1.93 -5.87
N TRP A 63 -5.30 -1.10 -4.89
CA TRP A 63 -5.78 -1.26 -3.51
C TRP A 63 -7.27 -0.94 -3.30
N SER A 64 -7.90 -0.27 -4.26
CA SER A 64 -9.33 0.07 -4.23
C SER A 64 -10.18 -0.83 -5.14
N ASP A 65 -9.56 -1.74 -5.89
CA ASP A 65 -10.29 -2.60 -6.83
C ASP A 65 -11.11 -3.65 -6.08
N HIS A 66 -12.44 -3.50 -6.15
CA HIS A 66 -13.40 -4.42 -5.55
C HIS A 66 -13.27 -5.86 -6.05
N ARG A 67 -12.69 -6.08 -7.24
CA ARG A 67 -12.46 -7.42 -7.81
C ARG A 67 -11.35 -8.15 -7.06
N LEU A 68 -10.41 -7.43 -6.46
CA LEU A 68 -9.27 -7.98 -5.75
C LEU A 68 -9.56 -8.24 -4.27
N LYS A 69 -10.70 -7.81 -3.71
CA LYS A 69 -11.01 -7.85 -2.26
C LYS A 69 -10.93 -9.24 -1.61
N ASN A 70 -10.98 -10.31 -2.41
CA ASN A 70 -10.89 -11.69 -1.95
C ASN A 70 -9.47 -12.28 -2.10
N GLU A 71 -8.57 -11.57 -2.79
CA GLU A 71 -7.18 -11.98 -2.95
C GLU A 71 -6.40 -11.77 -1.65
N PRO A 72 -5.32 -12.53 -1.43
CA PRO A 72 -4.40 -12.28 -0.34
C PRO A 72 -3.79 -10.86 -0.43
N PRO A 73 -3.64 -10.14 0.69
CA PRO A 73 -3.04 -8.79 0.71
C PRO A 73 -1.65 -8.74 0.05
N GLU A 74 -0.87 -9.81 0.16
CA GLU A 74 0.44 -9.94 -0.48
C GLU A 74 0.35 -9.91 -2.02
N VAL A 75 -0.66 -10.59 -2.59
CA VAL A 75 -0.90 -10.61 -4.05
C VAL A 75 -1.30 -9.22 -4.52
N VAL A 76 -2.20 -8.56 -3.80
CA VAL A 76 -2.64 -7.18 -4.11
C VAL A 76 -1.46 -6.20 -4.03
N SER A 77 -0.60 -6.34 -3.02
CA SER A 77 0.60 -5.54 -2.87
C SER A 77 1.60 -5.74 -4.02
N ALA A 78 1.86 -6.99 -4.42
CA ALA A 78 2.71 -7.29 -5.57
C ALA A 78 2.15 -6.67 -6.86
N LEU A 79 0.84 -6.77 -7.09
CA LEU A 79 0.16 -6.11 -8.21
C LEU A 79 0.30 -4.60 -8.15
N ALA A 80 0.17 -3.98 -6.97
CA ALA A 80 0.25 -2.53 -6.80
C ALA A 80 1.65 -1.97 -7.09
N ARG A 81 2.71 -2.71 -6.74
CA ARG A 81 4.12 -2.34 -6.98
C ARG A 81 4.59 -2.63 -8.40
N ARG A 82 3.96 -3.57 -9.09
CA ARG A 82 4.31 -3.93 -10.47
C ARG A 82 4.15 -2.70 -11.39
N ARG A 83 5.16 -2.43 -12.22
CA ARG A 83 5.02 -1.50 -13.34
C ARG A 83 4.14 -2.16 -14.42
N PRO A 84 3.05 -1.52 -14.86
CA PRO A 84 2.25 -2.06 -15.95
C PRO A 84 3.11 -2.13 -17.22
N THR A 85 2.91 -3.18 -18.01
CA THR A 85 3.56 -3.30 -19.31
C THR A 85 2.88 -2.38 -20.32
N VAL A 86 3.55 -2.07 -21.42
CA VAL A 86 3.02 -1.18 -22.47
C VAL A 86 1.67 -1.67 -22.98
N ASP A 87 1.50 -2.99 -23.11
CA ASP A 87 0.27 -3.63 -23.61
C ASP A 87 -0.92 -3.45 -22.66
N GLU A 88 -0.70 -3.44 -21.34
CA GLU A 88 -1.77 -3.25 -20.35
C GLU A 88 -2.25 -1.79 -20.29
N VAL A 89 -1.36 -0.83 -20.57
CA VAL A 89 -1.72 0.58 -20.67
C VAL A 89 -2.56 0.83 -21.92
N ALA A 90 -2.21 0.19 -23.04
CA ALA A 90 -2.96 0.27 -24.29
C ALA A 90 -4.35 -0.38 -24.21
N ALA A 91 -4.50 -1.47 -23.45
CA ALA A 91 -5.79 -2.15 -23.24
C ALA A 91 -6.76 -1.40 -22.30
N ALA A 92 -6.26 -0.41 -21.54
CA ALA A 92 -7.04 0.37 -20.57
C ALA A 92 -7.38 1.80 -21.06
N ALA A 93 -6.98 2.16 -22.29
CA ALA A 93 -7.23 3.46 -22.94
C ALA A 93 -8.42 3.36 -23.92
#